data_AF-A0A0D2LHJ5-F1
#
_entry.id   AF-A0A0D2LHJ5-F1
#
_cell.length_a   1.000
_cell.length_b   1.000
_cell.length_c   1.000
_cell.angle_alpha   90.00
_cell.angle_beta   90.00
_cell.angle_gamma   90.00
#
_symmetry.space_group_name_H-M   'P 1'
#
loop_
_entity.id
_entity.type
_entity.pdbx_description
1 polymer ?
#
loop_
_entity_poly.entity_id
_entity_poly.type
_entity_poly.pdbx_seq_one_letter_code
_entity_poly.pdbx_strand_id
1 'polypeptide(L)' 'ELNLAFGADLARHLDPDSPADEALLISVDALGADVRTRTGGEFTIERIGFGRRVETAEEARAAMRHALGR' A
#
# COMPACT_ATOMS: atom_id res chain seq x y z
N GLU A 1 3.29 12.54 -1.73
CA GLU A 1 2.66 12.22 -3.03
C GLU A 1 2.06 10.81 -3.09
N LEU A 2 2.82 9.74 -2.79
CA LEU A 2 2.29 8.37 -2.87
C LEU A 2 1.08 8.10 -1.95
N ASN A 3 1.10 8.61 -0.71
CA ASN A 3 -0.05 8.45 0.20
C ASN A 3 -1.31 9.19 -0.30
N LEU A 4 -1.15 10.32 -0.98
CA LEU A 4 -2.27 10.98 -1.66
C LEU A 4 -2.79 10.16 -2.85
N ALA A 5 -1.89 9.46 -3.55
CA ALA A 5 -2.24 8.65 -4.71
C ALA A 5 -2.89 7.30 -4.37
N PHE A 6 -2.52 6.69 -3.24
CA PHE A 6 -2.87 5.30 -2.93
C PHE A 6 -3.64 5.10 -1.62
N GLY A 7 -3.68 6.07 -0.70
CA GLY A 7 -4.21 5.86 0.66
C GLY A 7 -5.63 5.30 0.70
N ALA A 8 -6.55 5.84 -0.11
CA ALA A 8 -7.93 5.36 -0.17
C ALA A 8 -8.05 3.94 -0.76
N ASP A 9 -7.18 3.58 -1.71
CA ASP A 9 -7.19 2.25 -2.30
C ASP A 9 -6.56 1.22 -1.37
N LEU A 10 -5.49 1.61 -0.66
CA LEU A 10 -4.85 0.79 0.36
C LEU A 10 -5.83 0.42 1.48
N ALA A 11 -6.57 1.40 1.99
CA ALA A 11 -7.55 1.16 3.04
C ALA A 11 -8.61 0.14 2.62
N ARG A 12 -9.10 0.21 1.37
CA ARG A 12 -10.09 -0.74 0.82
C ARG A 12 -9.48 -2.09 0.42
N HIS A 13 -8.22 -2.11 -0.01
CA HIS A 13 -7.59 -3.35 -0.45
C HIS A 13 -7.28 -4.29 0.72
N LEU A 14 -6.84 -3.72 1.85
CA LEU A 14 -6.44 -4.51 3.03
C LEU A 14 -7.66 -5.01 3.81
N ASP A 15 -8.74 -4.22 3.86
CA ASP A 15 -10.03 -4.64 4.42
C ASP A 15 -11.20 -4.07 3.58
N PRO A 16 -11.72 -4.84 2.60
CA PRO A 16 -12.81 -4.39 1.73
C PRO A 16 -14.14 -4.15 2.44
N ASP A 17 -14.41 -4.92 3.51
CA ASP A 17 -15.68 -4.89 4.23
C ASP A 17 -15.66 -3.84 5.35
N SER A 18 -14.49 -3.55 5.91
CA SER A 18 -14.28 -2.53 6.94
C SER A 18 -12.97 -1.76 6.71
N PRO A 19 -12.90 -0.86 5.71
CA PRO A 19 -11.68 -0.13 5.40
C PRO A 19 -11.10 0.63 6.59
N ALA A 20 -9.78 0.59 6.73
CA ALA A 20 -9.07 1.33 7.78
C ALA A 20 -9.35 2.85 7.69
N ASP A 21 -9.38 3.53 8.83
CA ASP A 21 -9.52 5.00 8.89
C ASP A 21 -8.39 5.70 8.12
N GLU A 22 -7.20 5.10 8.16
CA GLU A 22 -6.00 5.60 7.52
C GLU A 22 -5.14 4.41 7.04
N ALA A 23 -4.59 4.54 5.84
CA ALA A 23 -3.58 3.63 5.31
C ALA A 23 -2.47 4.43 4.64
N LEU A 24 -1.22 4.24 5.10
CA LEU A 24 -0.06 4.99 4.65
C LEU A 24 1.07 4.04 4.27
N LEU A 25 1.68 4.28 3.11
CA LEU A 25 2.97 3.71 2.76
C LEU A 25 4.02 4.30 3.70
N ILE A 26 4.78 3.42 4.37
CA ILE A 26 5.85 3.81 5.31
C ILE A 26 7.23 3.43 4.79
N SER A 27 7.31 2.41 3.93
CA SER A 27 8.54 1.97 3.27
C SER A 27 8.21 1.44 1.88
N VAL A 28 9.18 1.52 0.97
CA VAL A 28 9.14 0.86 -0.34
C VAL A 28 10.53 0.32 -0.61
N ASP A 29 10.60 -0.96 -0.98
CA ASP A 29 11.81 -1.61 -1.43
C ASP A 29 11.59 -2.22 -2.83
N ALA A 30 12.60 -2.90 -3.35
CA ALA A 30 12.57 -3.48 -4.69
C ALA A 30 11.54 -4.62 -4.86
N LEU A 31 10.94 -5.14 -3.80
CA LEU A 31 10.04 -6.30 -3.82
C LEU A 31 8.64 -5.98 -3.29
N GLY A 32 8.43 -4.82 -2.68
CA GLY A 32 7.14 -4.46 -2.12
C GLY A 32 7.15 -3.14 -1.37
N ALA A 33 6.04 -2.88 -0.70
CA ALA A 33 5.87 -1.75 0.17
C ALA A 33 5.25 -2.18 1.50
N ASP A 34 5.70 -1.59 2.60
CA ASP A 34 5.03 -1.75 3.89
C ASP A 34 4.04 -0.60 4.08
N VAL A 35 2.85 -0.96 4.55
CA VAL A 35 1.70 -0.09 4.74
C VAL A 35 1.32 -0.15 6.21
N ARG A 36 1.27 1.03 6.84
CA ARG A 36 0.68 1.15 8.17
C ARG A 36 -0.79 1.46 8.02
N THR A 37 -1.65 0.69 8.68
CA THR A 37 -3.08 1.00 8.80
C THR A 37 -3.41 1.47 10.21
N ARG A 38 -4.49 2.22 10.34
CA ARG A 38 -5.08 2.59 11.63
C ARG A 38 -6.59 2.40 11.56
N THR A 39 -7.15 1.69 12.52
CA THR A 39 -8.59 1.54 12.70
C THR A 39 -8.94 1.87 14.14
N GLY A 40 -9.64 2.98 14.37
CA GLY A 40 -9.80 3.55 15.69
C GLY A 40 -8.44 3.89 16.32
N GLY A 41 -8.14 3.27 17.46
CA GLY A 41 -6.87 3.43 18.19
C GLY A 41 -5.80 2.37 17.88
N GLU A 42 -6.14 1.34 17.10
CA GLU A 42 -5.24 0.23 16.78
C GLU A 42 -4.45 0.50 15.50
N PHE A 43 -3.21 0.01 15.46
CA PHE A 43 -2.31 0.15 14.31
C PHE A 43 -1.74 -1.21 13.92
N THR A 44 -1.73 -1.50 12.62
CA THR A 44 -1.02 -2.68 12.07
C THR A 44 -0.06 -2.26 10.96
N ILE A 45 0.90 -3.12 10.65
CA ILE A 45 1.78 -2.98 9.50
C ILE A 45 1.58 -4.22 8.63
N GLU A 46 1.25 -3.98 7.37
CA GLU A 46 1.05 -5.01 6.36
C GLU A 46 1.98 -4.79 5.18
N ARG A 47 2.37 -5.89 4.51
CA ARG A 47 3.27 -5.83 3.37
C ARG A 47 2.50 -6.16 2.09
N ILE A 48 2.60 -5.26 1.11
CA ILE A 48 2.11 -5.50 -0.24
C ILE A 48 3.29 -5.88 -1.12
N GLY A 49 3.29 -7.11 -1.62
CA GLY A 49 4.32 -7.61 -2.53
C GLY A 49 4.06 -7.18 -3.98
N PHE A 50 5.13 -6.89 -4.72
CA PHE A 50 5.05 -6.52 -6.14
C PHE A 50 4.95 -7.72 -7.11
N GLY A 51 5.18 -8.95 -6.62
CA GLY A 51 5.25 -10.16 -7.45
C GLY A 51 6.44 -10.22 -8.41
N ARG A 52 7.23 -9.15 -8.51
CA ARG A 52 8.48 -9.02 -9.27
C ARG A 52 9.40 -8.01 -8.60
N ARG A 53 10.68 -8.08 -8.94
CA ARG A 53 11.64 -7.05 -8.55
C ARG A 53 11.45 -5.79 -9.40
N VAL A 54 11.53 -4.62 -8.77
CA VAL A 54 11.56 -3.30 -9.41
C VAL A 54 12.89 -2.60 -9.13
N GLU A 55 13.34 -1.76 -10.06
CA GLU A 55 14.63 -1.08 -10.00
C GLU A 55 14.50 0.44 -9.92
N THR A 56 13.32 0.97 -10.27
CA THR A 56 13.05 2.41 -10.30
C THR A 56 11.81 2.79 -9.50
N ALA A 57 11.71 4.06 -9.12
CA ALA A 57 10.53 4.58 -8.43
C ALA A 57 9.28 4.52 -9.31
N GLU A 58 9.44 4.75 -10.62
CA GLU A 58 8.37 4.63 -11.62
C GLU A 58 7.83 3.20 -11.70
N GLU A 59 8.73 2.20 -11.71
CA GLU A 59 8.36 0.79 -11.68
C GLU A 59 7.67 0.41 -10.37
N ALA A 60 8.16 0.87 -9.23
CA ALA A 60 7.52 0.65 -7.93
C ALA A 60 6.10 1.23 -7.92
N ARG A 61 5.91 2.44 -8.46
CA ARG A 61 4.59 3.08 -8.57
C ARG A 61 3.66 2.30 -9.50
N ALA A 62 4.18 1.72 -10.59
CA ALA A 62 3.41 0.87 -11.49
C ALA A 62 3.06 -0.48 -10.84
N ALA A 63 3.99 -1.08 -10.10
CA ALA A 63 3.77 -2.32 -9.37
C ALA A 63 2.72 -2.14 -8.26
N MET A 64 2.72 -1.01 -7.55
CA MET A 64 1.67 -0.67 -6.59
C MET A 64 0.29 -0.60 -7.24
N ARG A 65 0.15 0.03 -8.42
CA ARG A 65 -1.13 0.05 -9.15
C ARG A 65 -1.60 -1.37 -9.49
N HIS A 66 -0.69 -2.18 -10.02
CA HIS A 66 -0.99 -3.58 -10.37
C HIS A 66 -1.41 -4.41 -9.15
N ALA A 67 -0.67 -4.30 -8.03
CA ALA A 67 -0.98 -5.02 -6.79
C ALA A 67 -2.36 -4.66 -6.22
N LEU A 68 -2.79 -3.41 -6.40
CA LEU A 68 -4.10 -2.92 -5.99
C LEU A 68 -5.22 -3.19 -7.01
N GLY A 69 -4.93 -3.90 -8.10
CA GLY A 69 -5.91 -4.22 -9.15
C GLY A 69 -6.30 -3.03 -10.04
N ARG A 70 -5.40 -2.04 -10.22
CA ARG A 70 -5.58 -0.87 -11.10
C ARG A 70 -4.76 -0.96 -12.39
#